data_AF-A0AAU9IKR7-F1
#
_entry.id   AF-A0AAU9IKR7-F1
#
_cell.length_a   1.000
_cell.length_b   1.000
_cell.length_c   1.000
_cell.angle_alpha   90.00
_cell.angle_beta   90.00
_cell.angle_gamma   90.00
#
_symmetry.space_group_name_H-M   'P 1'
#
loop_
_entity.id
_entity.type
_entity.pdbx_description
1 polymer ?
#
loop_
_entity_poly.entity_id
_entity_poly.type
_entity_poly.pdbx_seq_one_letter_code
_entity_poly.pdbx_strand_id
1 'polypeptide(L)'
;MAKFYLEHYQLPRQSVIEDFYEEVQETEKYRLKEINAAVKIQALWRMYRQRKHYLEEQWAVKIIKRVYIGYRTRKNFWKLINQQLSHYRLMFYSSAATAIQRIYRGFYSRKYFHDFGARKKYLKHIEGKNERRIAKMHEYAKQQELEEQRRQEDYARMEFYKLASSLHHLTSTKAIPGVYRGLEEVSDFGKHTLKA
;
A
#
# COMPACT_ATOMS: atom_id res chain seq x y z
N MET A 1 -48.77 121.24 42.23
CA MET A 1 -48.71 119.81 42.60
C MET A 1 -48.87 118.88 41.40
N ALA A 2 -49.96 118.94 40.61
CA ALA A 2 -50.16 118.01 39.48
C ALA A 2 -49.06 118.03 38.39
N LYS A 3 -48.49 119.19 38.05
CA LYS A 3 -47.37 119.31 37.09
C LYS A 3 -46.11 118.59 37.57
N PHE A 4 -45.79 118.68 38.86
CA PHE A 4 -44.59 118.07 39.45
C PHE A 4 -44.69 116.54 39.46
N TYR A 5 -45.89 116.00 39.70
CA TYR A 5 -46.15 114.55 39.62
C TYR A 5 -46.11 114.00 38.19
N LEU A 6 -46.59 114.76 37.18
CA LEU A 6 -46.46 114.36 35.78
C LEU A 6 -44.99 114.27 35.38
N GLU A 7 -44.20 115.30 35.66
CA GLU A 7 -42.81 115.39 35.20
C GLU A 7 -41.91 114.34 35.88
N HIS A 8 -42.05 114.12 37.19
CA HIS A 8 -41.18 113.18 37.92
C HIS A 8 -41.51 111.69 37.71
N TYR A 9 -42.74 111.35 37.33
CA TYR A 9 -43.15 109.94 37.10
C TYR A 9 -43.33 109.58 35.62
N GLN A 10 -43.60 110.54 34.74
CA GLN A 10 -43.73 110.27 33.31
C GLN A 10 -42.38 110.27 32.58
N LEU A 11 -41.41 111.09 32.99
CA LEU A 11 -40.07 111.09 32.40
C LEU A 11 -39.31 109.76 32.62
N PRO A 12 -39.28 109.16 33.83
CA PRO A 12 -38.67 107.85 34.02
C PRO A 12 -39.48 106.73 33.35
N ARG A 13 -40.81 106.89 33.22
CA ARG A 13 -41.62 105.92 32.47
C ARG A 13 -41.31 105.99 30.98
N GLN A 14 -41.12 107.18 30.42
CA GLN A 14 -40.75 107.37 29.01
C GLN A 14 -39.35 106.84 28.73
N SER A 15 -38.36 107.13 29.60
CA SER A 15 -37.00 106.60 29.44
C SER A 15 -36.97 105.07 29.50
N VAL A 16 -37.70 104.45 30.45
CA VAL A 16 -37.81 102.98 30.55
C VAL A 16 -38.48 102.36 29.31
N ILE A 17 -39.45 103.05 28.72
CA ILE A 17 -40.10 102.61 27.48
C ILE A 17 -39.13 102.72 26.29
N GLU A 18 -38.35 103.80 26.22
CA GLU A 18 -37.32 104.01 25.19
C GLU A 18 -36.21 102.95 25.29
N ASP A 19 -35.65 102.74 26.49
CA ASP A 19 -34.65 101.71 26.78
C ASP A 19 -35.16 100.31 26.38
N PHE A 20 -36.42 100.00 26.69
CA PHE A 20 -37.05 98.73 26.31
C PHE A 20 -37.11 98.56 24.78
N TYR A 21 -37.51 99.59 24.04
CA TYR A 21 -37.58 99.51 22.58
C TYR A 21 -36.19 99.46 21.93
N GLU A 22 -35.19 100.11 22.50
CA GLU A 22 -33.79 100.01 22.06
C GLU A 22 -33.24 98.60 22.26
N GLU A 23 -33.48 98.00 23.43
CA GLU A 23 -33.10 96.60 23.70
C GLU A 23 -33.82 95.62 22.76
N VAL A 24 -35.11 95.85 22.46
CA VAL A 24 -35.87 95.04 21.49
C VAL A 24 -35.27 95.17 20.08
N GLN A 25 -34.85 96.36 19.66
CA GLN A 25 -34.22 96.55 18.35
C GLN A 25 -32.85 95.88 18.26
N GLU A 26 -31.99 96.01 19.29
CA GLU A 26 -30.69 95.36 19.30
C GLU A 26 -30.80 93.83 19.40
N THR A 27 -31.76 93.30 20.17
CA THR A 27 -32.02 91.85 20.20
C THR A 27 -32.52 91.33 18.86
N GLU A 28 -33.45 92.03 18.19
CA GLU A 28 -33.96 91.60 16.88
C GLU A 28 -32.87 91.62 15.80
N LYS A 29 -31.94 92.59 15.86
CA LYS A 29 -30.78 92.70 14.97
C LYS A 29 -29.87 91.46 15.02
N TYR A 30 -29.69 90.84 16.19
CA TYR A 30 -28.83 89.65 16.34
C TYR A 30 -29.61 88.33 16.40
N ARG A 31 -30.94 88.35 16.54
CA ARG A 31 -31.78 87.16 16.72
C ARG A 31 -31.49 86.03 15.73
N LEU A 32 -31.42 86.34 14.43
CA LEU A 32 -31.12 85.32 13.41
C LEU A 32 -29.72 84.72 13.54
N LYS A 33 -28.72 85.53 13.91
CA LYS A 33 -27.34 85.07 14.11
C LYS A 33 -27.28 84.10 15.30
N GLU A 34 -27.95 84.43 16.40
CA GLU A 34 -28.02 83.61 17.61
C GLU A 34 -28.77 82.31 17.36
N ILE A 35 -29.93 82.36 16.69
CA ILE A 35 -30.69 81.16 16.31
C ILE A 35 -29.83 80.24 15.43
N ASN A 36 -29.14 80.79 14.42
CA ASN A 36 -28.27 80.00 13.55
C ASN A 36 -27.10 79.37 14.30
N ALA A 37 -26.50 80.09 15.24
CA ALA A 37 -25.46 79.54 16.11
C ALA A 37 -26.00 78.42 17.00
N ALA A 38 -27.16 78.62 17.63
CA ALA A 38 -27.82 77.62 18.46
C ALA A 38 -28.16 76.36 17.66
N VAL A 39 -28.71 76.50 16.45
CA VAL A 39 -29.01 75.37 15.56
C VAL A 39 -27.75 74.59 15.21
N LYS A 40 -26.63 75.28 14.92
CA LYS A 40 -25.34 74.62 14.64
C LYS A 40 -24.83 73.83 15.85
N ILE A 41 -24.88 74.42 17.05
CA ILE A 41 -24.48 73.76 18.29
C ILE A 41 -25.34 72.51 18.53
N GLN A 42 -26.66 72.64 18.40
CA GLN A 42 -27.59 71.52 18.56
C GLN A 42 -27.36 70.41 17.53
N ALA A 43 -27.17 70.76 16.26
CA ALA A 43 -26.89 69.81 15.20
C ALA A 43 -25.57 69.05 15.43
N LEU A 44 -24.51 69.77 15.82
CA LEU A 44 -23.22 69.18 16.15
C LEU A 44 -23.35 68.21 17.33
N TRP A 45 -24.06 68.60 18.38
CA TRP A 45 -24.28 67.74 19.55
C TRP A 45 -25.07 66.47 19.21
N ARG A 46 -26.15 66.59 18.43
CA ARG A 46 -26.94 65.43 17.96
C ARG A 46 -26.08 64.47 17.16
N MET A 47 -25.26 64.99 16.24
CA MET A 47 -24.33 64.19 15.44
C MET A 47 -23.25 63.53 16.30
N TYR A 48 -22.63 64.26 17.23
CA TYR A 48 -21.64 63.73 18.16
C TYR A 48 -22.21 62.57 18.98
N ARG A 49 -23.41 62.75 19.57
CA ARG A 49 -24.08 61.72 20.36
C ARG A 49 -24.33 60.45 19.55
N GLN A 50 -24.84 60.60 18.33
CA GLN A 50 -25.10 59.45 17.45
C GLN A 50 -23.81 58.76 17.02
N ARG A 51 -22.78 59.53 16.66
CA ARG A 51 -21.48 58.99 16.26
C ARG A 51 -20.81 58.23 17.41
N LYS A 52 -20.86 58.76 18.63
CA LYS A 52 -20.33 58.09 19.82
C LYS A 52 -20.99 56.72 20.01
N HIS A 53 -22.33 56.67 20.00
CA HIS A 53 -23.07 55.42 20.13
C HIS A 53 -22.71 54.41 19.03
N TYR A 54 -22.68 54.85 17.77
CA TYR A 54 -22.28 53.99 16.66
C TYR A 54 -20.87 53.42 16.84
N LEU A 55 -19.91 54.24 17.27
CA LEU A 55 -18.54 53.77 17.48
C LEU A 55 -18.44 52.76 18.63
N GLU A 56 -19.21 52.92 19.70
CA GLU A 56 -19.30 51.97 20.81
C GLU A 56 -19.86 50.62 20.32
N GLU A 57 -20.93 50.63 19.54
CA GLU A 57 -21.49 49.41 18.92
C GLU A 57 -20.50 48.74 17.96
N GLN A 58 -19.84 49.52 17.10
CA GLN A 58 -18.83 48.98 16.17
C GLN A 58 -17.65 48.35 16.92
N TRP A 59 -17.25 48.92 18.05
CA TRP A 59 -16.19 48.36 18.88
C TRP A 59 -16.61 47.02 19.49
N ALA A 60 -17.82 46.93 20.04
CA ALA A 60 -18.38 45.68 20.54
C ALA A 60 -18.43 44.60 19.44
N VAL A 61 -18.93 44.95 18.24
CA VAL A 61 -18.98 44.04 17.08
C VAL A 61 -17.59 43.55 16.69
N LYS A 62 -16.59 44.45 16.64
CA LYS A 62 -15.19 44.08 16.33
C LYS A 62 -14.63 43.09 17.35
N ILE A 63 -14.90 43.29 18.63
CA ILE A 63 -14.45 42.38 19.70
C ILE A 63 -15.09 41.01 19.52
N ILE A 64 -16.41 40.94 19.37
CA ILE A 64 -17.14 39.68 19.20
C ILE A 64 -16.60 38.92 17.98
N LYS A 65 -16.47 39.60 16.83
CA LYS A 65 -15.92 39.00 15.61
C LYS A 65 -14.50 38.47 15.82
N ARG A 66 -13.61 39.27 16.41
CA ARG A 66 -12.22 38.87 16.70
C ARG A 66 -12.16 37.62 17.59
N VAL A 67 -12.91 37.62 18.68
CA VAL A 67 -12.95 36.50 19.65
C VAL A 67 -13.51 35.24 18.97
N TYR A 68 -14.61 35.38 18.24
CA TYR A 68 -15.25 34.26 17.56
C TYR A 68 -14.37 33.65 16.46
N ILE A 69 -13.73 34.47 15.63
CA ILE A 69 -12.78 33.98 14.62
C ILE A 69 -11.63 33.21 15.30
N GLY A 70 -11.07 33.76 16.39
CA GLY A 70 -10.04 33.07 17.16
C GLY A 70 -10.51 31.72 17.71
N TYR A 71 -11.71 31.67 18.31
CA TYR A 71 -12.31 30.42 18.80
C TYR A 71 -12.49 29.40 17.68
N ARG A 72 -13.11 29.80 16.56
CA ARG A 72 -13.39 28.93 15.41
C ARG A 72 -12.10 28.36 14.83
N THR A 73 -11.08 29.19 14.65
CA THR A 73 -9.79 28.76 14.11
C THR A 73 -9.11 27.75 15.04
N ARG A 74 -9.05 28.02 16.35
CA ARG A 74 -8.49 27.07 17.33
C ARG A 74 -9.26 25.75 17.38
N LYS A 75 -10.59 25.79 17.36
CA LYS A 75 -11.44 24.59 17.33
C LYS A 75 -11.15 23.74 16.10
N ASN A 76 -11.08 24.35 14.92
CA ASN A 76 -10.78 23.65 13.68
C ASN A 76 -9.36 23.09 13.66
N PHE A 77 -8.38 23.86 14.12
CA PHE A 77 -6.99 23.40 14.25
C PHE A 77 -6.90 22.14 15.11
N TRP A 78 -7.47 22.15 16.31
CA TRP A 78 -7.45 20.98 17.19
C TRP A 78 -8.21 19.78 16.61
N LYS A 79 -9.32 20.01 15.90
CA LYS A 79 -10.02 18.95 15.18
C LYS A 79 -9.11 18.27 14.15
N LEU A 80 -8.42 19.04 13.32
CA LEU A 80 -7.53 18.52 12.29
C LEU A 80 -6.32 17.78 12.89
N ILE A 81 -5.69 18.36 13.92
CA ILE A 81 -4.58 17.72 14.63
C ILE A 81 -5.03 16.39 15.25
N ASN A 82 -6.18 16.35 15.91
CA ASN A 82 -6.69 15.13 16.54
C ASN A 82 -7.03 14.06 15.49
N GLN A 83 -7.60 14.44 14.35
CA GLN A 83 -7.84 13.53 13.22
C GLN A 83 -6.53 12.94 12.70
N GLN A 84 -5.52 13.77 12.50
CA GLN A 84 -4.22 13.33 12.01
C GLN A 84 -3.51 12.41 13.01
N LEU A 85 -3.52 12.76 14.29
CA LEU A 85 -2.96 11.93 15.36
C LEU A 85 -3.69 10.58 15.47
N SER A 86 -5.02 10.59 15.38
CA SER A 86 -5.83 9.37 15.38
C SER A 86 -5.48 8.47 14.19
N HIS A 87 -5.33 9.04 13.00
CA HIS A 87 -4.91 8.32 11.80
C HIS A 87 -3.52 7.69 11.98
N TYR A 88 -2.53 8.46 12.47
CA TYR A 88 -1.19 7.91 12.71
C TYR A 88 -1.19 6.79 13.76
N ARG A 89 -1.95 6.95 14.85
CA ARG A 89 -2.10 5.89 15.86
C ARG A 89 -2.72 4.64 15.25
N LEU A 90 -3.78 4.79 14.46
CA LEU A 90 -4.43 3.67 13.77
C LEU A 90 -3.45 2.93 12.86
N MET A 91 -2.68 3.66 12.05
CA MET A 91 -1.67 3.07 11.16
C MET A 91 -0.59 2.32 11.94
N PHE A 92 -0.08 2.90 13.03
CA PHE A 92 0.91 2.28 13.89
C PHE A 92 0.39 0.96 14.49
N TYR A 93 -0.78 0.98 15.12
CA TYR A 93 -1.35 -0.21 15.74
C TYR A 93 -1.78 -1.26 14.71
N SER A 94 -2.27 -0.83 13.54
CA SER A 94 -2.60 -1.75 12.44
C SER A 94 -1.36 -2.49 11.91
N SER A 95 -0.25 -1.76 11.74
CA SER A 95 1.04 -2.37 11.35
C SER A 95 1.54 -3.36 12.40
N ALA A 96 1.54 -2.95 13.68
CA ALA A 96 1.93 -3.82 14.78
C ALA A 96 1.07 -5.09 14.88
N ALA A 97 -0.25 -4.94 14.77
CA ALA A 97 -1.19 -6.05 14.75
C ALA A 97 -0.91 -7.00 13.57
N THR A 98 -0.68 -6.46 12.38
CA THR A 98 -0.35 -7.26 11.19
C THR A 98 0.93 -8.05 11.38
N ALA A 99 1.97 -7.46 11.99
CA ALA A 99 3.21 -8.15 12.29
C ALA A 99 3.01 -9.32 13.27
N ILE A 100 2.28 -9.08 14.38
CA ILE A 100 1.94 -10.12 15.36
C ILE A 100 1.14 -11.24 14.70
N GLN A 101 0.11 -10.89 13.94
CA GLN A 101 -0.74 -11.87 13.27
C GLN A 101 0.05 -12.69 12.23
N ARG A 102 0.95 -12.07 11.46
CA ARG A 102 1.82 -12.76 10.50
C ARG A 102 2.70 -13.80 11.19
N ILE A 103 3.34 -13.42 12.30
CA ILE A 103 4.19 -14.32 13.10
C ILE A 103 3.35 -15.47 13.64
N TYR A 104 2.18 -15.17 14.21
CA TYR A 104 1.28 -16.17 14.78
C TYR A 104 0.77 -17.16 13.73
N ARG A 105 0.31 -16.69 12.56
CA ARG A 105 -0.12 -17.55 11.45
C ARG A 105 1.00 -18.49 11.01
N GLY A 106 2.23 -17.97 10.92
CA GLY A 106 3.41 -18.79 10.62
C GLY A 106 3.68 -19.85 11.68
N PHE A 107 3.65 -19.47 12.96
CA PHE A 107 3.79 -20.42 14.08
C PHE A 107 2.71 -21.51 14.04
N TYR A 108 1.44 -21.11 13.91
CA TYR A 108 0.30 -22.02 13.89
C TYR A 108 0.42 -23.03 12.73
N SER A 109 0.77 -22.55 11.54
CA SER A 109 0.97 -23.39 10.36
C SER A 109 2.06 -24.45 10.58
N ARG A 110 3.22 -24.05 11.09
CA ARG A 110 4.34 -24.97 11.39
C ARG A 110 4.04 -25.95 12.52
N LYS A 111 3.16 -25.57 13.46
CA LYS A 111 2.80 -26.44 14.58
C LYS A 111 1.74 -27.48 14.21
N TYR A 112 0.73 -27.10 13.42
CA TYR A 112 -0.46 -27.92 13.24
C TYR A 112 -0.68 -28.49 11.83
N PHE A 113 -0.16 -27.84 10.78
CA PHE A 113 -0.38 -28.29 9.39
C PHE A 113 0.88 -28.89 8.75
N HIS A 114 2.06 -28.36 9.06
CA HIS A 114 3.29 -28.73 8.38
C HIS A 114 4.34 -29.27 9.36
N ASP A 115 4.34 -30.60 9.57
CA ASP A 115 5.47 -31.28 10.20
C ASP A 115 6.56 -31.54 9.14
N PHE A 116 7.46 -30.57 8.99
CA PHE A 116 8.62 -30.67 8.12
C PHE A 116 9.50 -31.88 8.48
N GLY A 117 9.64 -32.19 9.78
CA GLY A 117 10.45 -33.31 10.25
C GLY A 117 9.87 -34.64 9.79
N ALA A 118 8.57 -34.85 9.98
CA ALA A 118 7.86 -36.03 9.50
C ALA A 118 7.91 -36.13 7.97
N ARG A 119 7.68 -35.02 7.25
CA ARG A 119 7.75 -35.00 5.77
C ARG A 119 9.15 -35.35 5.27
N LYS A 120 10.21 -34.80 5.87
CA LYS A 120 11.59 -35.10 5.50
C LYS A 120 11.95 -36.56 5.76
N LYS A 121 11.53 -37.11 6.90
CA LYS A 121 11.71 -38.55 7.21
C LYS A 121 10.98 -39.43 6.20
N TYR A 122 9.74 -39.08 5.84
CA TYR A 122 8.97 -39.81 4.84
C TYR A 122 9.65 -39.81 3.46
N LEU A 123 10.12 -38.66 2.99
CA LEU A 123 10.82 -38.56 1.70
C LEU A 123 12.10 -39.40 1.67
N LYS A 124 12.91 -39.34 2.74
CA LYS A 124 14.12 -40.18 2.87
C LYS A 124 13.81 -41.68 2.86
N HIS A 125 12.69 -42.06 3.48
CA HIS A 125 12.22 -43.46 3.45
C HIS A 125 11.80 -43.90 2.04
N ILE A 126 11.10 -43.04 1.29
CA ILE A 126 10.72 -43.31 -0.09
C ILE A 126 11.95 -43.42 -1.00
N GLU A 127 12.92 -42.53 -0.83
CA GLU A 127 14.20 -42.55 -1.56
C GLU A 127 14.92 -43.90 -1.36
N GLY A 128 15.11 -44.34 -0.11
CA GLY A 128 15.74 -45.63 0.17
C GLY A 128 14.91 -46.85 -0.27
N LYS A 129 13.59 -46.72 -0.45
CA LYS A 129 12.77 -47.76 -1.11
C LYS A 129 12.98 -47.76 -2.61
N ASN A 130 13.08 -46.58 -3.22
CA ASN A 130 13.29 -46.42 -4.65
C ASN A 130 14.67 -46.96 -5.06
N GLU A 131 15.72 -46.65 -4.32
CA GLU A 131 17.07 -47.20 -4.53
C GLU A 131 17.07 -48.73 -4.48
N ARG A 132 16.41 -49.32 -3.47
CA ARG A 132 16.26 -50.78 -3.37
C ARG A 132 15.48 -51.39 -4.54
N ARG A 133 14.45 -50.69 -5.04
CA ARG A 133 13.71 -51.13 -6.22
C ARG A 133 14.58 -51.06 -7.48
N ILE A 134 15.33 -49.98 -7.67
CA ILE A 134 16.25 -49.79 -8.80
C ILE A 134 17.33 -50.87 -8.79
N ALA A 135 17.95 -51.14 -7.64
CA ALA A 135 18.95 -52.20 -7.49
C ALA A 135 18.40 -53.57 -7.89
N LYS A 136 17.19 -53.92 -7.41
CA LYS A 136 16.52 -55.17 -7.81
C LYS A 136 16.20 -55.23 -9.31
N MET A 137 15.79 -54.12 -9.92
CA MET A 137 15.55 -54.09 -11.37
C MET A 137 16.85 -54.28 -12.16
N HIS A 138 17.96 -53.71 -11.70
CA HIS A 138 19.27 -53.95 -12.32
C HIS A 138 19.73 -55.39 -12.17
N GLU A 139 19.53 -56.01 -11.00
CA GLU A 139 19.84 -57.44 -10.80
C GLU A 139 19.00 -58.32 -11.71
N TYR A 140 17.69 -58.05 -11.80
CA TYR A 140 16.78 -58.80 -12.67
C TYR A 140 17.14 -58.64 -14.15
N ALA A 141 17.48 -57.42 -14.60
CA ALA A 141 17.91 -57.18 -15.98
C ALA A 141 19.20 -57.95 -16.30
N LYS A 142 20.18 -57.97 -15.39
CA LYS A 142 21.40 -58.77 -15.56
C LYS A 142 21.11 -60.28 -15.63
N GLN A 143 20.19 -60.76 -14.79
CA GLN A 143 19.78 -62.17 -14.82
C GLN A 143 19.11 -62.52 -16.16
N GLN A 144 18.22 -61.67 -16.67
CA GLN A 144 17.58 -61.86 -17.97
C GLN A 144 18.58 -61.86 -19.11
N GLU A 145 19.53 -60.92 -19.11
CA GLU A 145 20.58 -60.87 -20.13
C GLU A 145 21.45 -62.14 -20.13
N LEU A 146 21.82 -62.64 -18.94
CA LEU A 146 22.56 -63.90 -18.82
C LEU A 146 21.73 -65.11 -19.29
N GLU A 147 20.45 -65.17 -18.95
CA GLU A 147 19.54 -66.23 -19.41
C GLU A 147 19.33 -66.18 -20.93
N GLU A 148 19.23 -64.99 -21.52
CA GLU A 148 19.17 -64.80 -22.97
C GLU A 148 20.46 -65.23 -23.66
N GLN A 149 21.62 -64.86 -23.12
CA GLN A 149 22.92 -65.31 -23.63
C GLN A 149 23.02 -66.84 -23.58
N ARG A 150 22.63 -67.47 -22.46
CA ARG A 150 22.61 -68.94 -22.35
C ARG A 150 21.66 -69.58 -23.35
N ARG A 151 20.47 -69.02 -23.55
CA ARG A 151 19.52 -69.50 -24.57
C ARG A 151 20.07 -69.35 -25.98
N GLN A 152 20.75 -68.25 -26.29
CA GLN A 152 21.40 -68.02 -27.58
C GLN A 152 22.56 -68.99 -27.80
N GLU A 153 23.39 -69.24 -26.78
CA GLU A 153 24.47 -70.22 -26.83
C GLU A 153 23.93 -71.64 -27.03
N ASP A 154 22.88 -72.04 -26.31
CA ASP A 154 22.25 -73.35 -26.46
C ASP A 154 21.63 -73.52 -27.85
N TYR A 155 20.97 -72.47 -28.37
CA TYR A 155 20.44 -72.45 -29.74
C TYR A 155 21.56 -72.57 -30.77
N ALA A 156 22.65 -71.79 -30.63
CA ALA A 156 23.80 -71.85 -31.50
C ALA A 156 24.51 -73.21 -31.46
N ARG A 157 24.65 -73.82 -30.27
CA ARG A 157 25.17 -75.18 -30.09
C ARG A 157 24.29 -76.22 -30.77
N MET A 158 22.98 -76.10 -30.64
CA MET A 158 22.04 -77.03 -31.27
C MET A 158 22.05 -76.91 -32.79
N GLU A 159 22.06 -75.68 -33.34
CA GLU A 159 22.22 -75.43 -34.78
C GLU A 159 23.55 -75.94 -35.31
N PHE A 160 24.66 -75.69 -34.59
CA PHE A 160 25.98 -76.25 -34.92
C PHE A 160 25.96 -77.78 -34.93
N TYR A 161 25.36 -78.42 -33.91
CA TYR A 161 25.24 -79.87 -33.83
C TYR A 161 24.43 -80.46 -34.99
N LYS A 162 23.29 -79.85 -35.35
CA LYS A 162 22.48 -80.25 -36.51
C LYS A 162 23.28 -80.15 -37.81
N LEU A 163 23.96 -79.02 -38.02
CA LEU A 163 24.78 -78.80 -39.21
C LEU A 163 25.95 -79.80 -39.28
N ALA A 164 26.70 -79.99 -38.19
CA ALA A 164 27.77 -80.98 -38.10
C ALA A 164 27.27 -82.41 -38.33
N SER A 165 26.10 -82.78 -37.79
CA SER A 165 25.46 -84.08 -38.04
C SER A 165 25.04 -84.23 -39.51
N SER A 166 24.54 -83.19 -40.17
CA SER A 166 24.21 -83.27 -41.61
C SER A 166 25.46 -83.40 -42.50
N LEU A 167 26.55 -82.72 -42.14
CA LEU A 167 27.80 -82.66 -42.92
C LEU A 167 28.84 -83.72 -42.53
N HIS A 168 28.53 -84.65 -41.61
CA HIS A 168 29.49 -85.64 -41.12
C HIS A 168 30.13 -86.51 -42.21
N HIS A 169 29.41 -86.73 -43.33
CA HIS A 169 29.91 -87.43 -44.52
C HIS A 169 31.02 -86.69 -45.29
N LEU A 170 31.15 -85.37 -45.11
CA LEU A 170 32.22 -84.56 -45.72
C LEU A 170 33.53 -84.59 -44.91
N THR A 171 33.47 -85.07 -43.66
CA THR A 171 34.61 -85.15 -42.74
C THR A 171 34.98 -86.59 -42.46
N SER A 172 36.26 -86.96 -42.60
CA SER A 172 36.69 -88.32 -42.26
C SER A 172 36.72 -88.52 -40.74
N THR A 173 36.07 -89.58 -40.27
CA THR A 173 36.27 -90.08 -38.90
C THR A 173 37.30 -91.21 -38.90
N LYS A 174 37.82 -91.57 -37.72
CA LYS A 174 38.78 -92.68 -37.58
C LYS A 174 38.19 -94.04 -38.02
N ALA A 175 36.87 -94.18 -37.98
CA ALA A 175 36.17 -95.41 -38.33
C ALA A 175 35.63 -95.43 -39.77
N ILE A 176 35.23 -94.28 -40.34
CA ILE A 176 34.63 -94.20 -41.69
C ILE A 176 35.24 -93.01 -42.46
N PRO A 177 35.86 -93.24 -43.65
CA PRO A 177 36.33 -92.19 -44.56
C PRO A 177 35.19 -91.27 -45.03
N GLY A 178 35.43 -89.97 -45.02
CA GLY A 178 34.54 -88.99 -45.66
C GLY A 178 34.76 -88.96 -47.17
N VAL A 179 33.78 -88.43 -47.92
CA VAL A 179 33.75 -88.46 -49.40
C VAL A 179 35.00 -87.82 -50.05
N TYR A 180 35.62 -86.82 -49.41
CA TYR A 180 36.84 -86.18 -49.92
C TYR A 180 38.14 -86.96 -49.66
N ARG A 181 38.15 -88.00 -48.82
CA ARG A 181 39.37 -88.81 -48.60
C ARG A 181 39.80 -89.56 -49.86
N GLY A 182 38.84 -90.03 -50.66
CA GLY A 182 39.15 -90.70 -51.92
C GLY A 182 39.73 -89.77 -52.99
N LEU A 183 39.61 -88.45 -52.84
CA LEU A 183 40.16 -87.45 -53.77
C LEU A 183 41.59 -87.03 -53.42
N GLU A 184 42.03 -87.16 -52.16
CA GLU A 184 43.42 -86.91 -51.74
C GLU A 184 44.40 -87.90 -52.38
N GLU A 185 43.96 -89.12 -52.73
CA GLU A 185 44.79 -90.10 -53.44
C GLU A 185 44.94 -89.82 -54.95
N VAL A 186 44.17 -88.88 -55.51
CA VAL A 186 44.13 -88.62 -56.97
C VAL A 186 44.63 -87.22 -57.35
N SER A 187 44.80 -86.28 -56.41
CA SER A 187 45.40 -84.96 -56.68
C SER A 187 46.84 -84.85 -56.18
N ASP A 188 47.79 -85.31 -57.00
CA ASP A 188 49.24 -85.09 -56.84
C ASP A 188 49.65 -83.65 -57.22
N PHE A 189 48.87 -82.66 -56.80
CA PHE A 189 49.15 -81.24 -57.05
C PHE A 189 49.22 -80.48 -55.72
N GLY A 190 50.47 -80.30 -55.25
CA GLY A 190 50.84 -79.23 -54.34
C GLY A 190 50.83 -79.59 -52.86
N LYS A 191 51.90 -80.27 -52.41
CA LYS A 191 52.37 -80.12 -51.01
C LYS A 191 52.80 -78.68 -50.77
N HIS A 192 51.85 -77.79 -50.51
CA HIS A 192 52.13 -76.52 -49.87
C HIS A 192 51.79 -76.65 -48.40
N THR A 193 52.84 -76.91 -47.63
CA THR A 193 52.84 -76.70 -46.18
C THR A 193 52.56 -75.21 -45.93
N LEU A 194 51.37 -74.89 -45.43
CA LEU A 194 51.19 -73.67 -44.66
C LEU A 194 51.62 -73.97 -43.23
N LYS A 195 52.86 -73.57 -42.94
CA LYS A 195 53.33 -73.32 -41.58
C LYS A 195 52.74 -72.00 -41.11
N ALA A 196 51.92 -72.06 -40.07
CA ALA A 196 51.71 -71.12 -38.95
C ALA A 196 50.27 -71.25 -38.46
#